data_AF-A0AA42N0S6-F1
#
_entry.id   AF-A0AA42N0S6-F1
#
_cell.length_a   1.000
_cell.length_b   1.000
_cell.length_c   1.000
_cell.angle_alpha   90.00
_cell.angle_beta   90.00
_cell.angle_gamma   90.00
#
_symmetry.space_group_name_H-M   'P 1'
#
loop_
_entity.id
_entity.type
_entity.pdbx_description
1 polymer ?
#
loop_
_entity_poly.entity_id
_entity_poly.type
_entity_poly.pdbx_seq_one_letter_code
_entity_poly.pdbx_strand_id
1 'polypeptide(L)'
;MPTQQSYRHHYIPQWYQKGFLLEGHTAFKVLDLSPKIFRDSKGVVVGKGRKILDKGPDAWFFERDLYTTRVLGKPNDDIERLLFGEIDRTGKDAINALIESNWEKVHFTYTQVFEFLDALRLRTPKGLRFLRATLQAKNQQELMIQMQKVRRMHCVMWMEGAIEIFEAAQSATKFIFSDHPVTFFNPHVFPKDRTIPEGLDAPQHWLGTQTLVPLDKERLMVITHREWGRKQGEIRSRKPRTNPRLFDNPLITYDGIQRGRQLSEKQVREVNYIIKTRAERYIASCTEEELFPEHHLKTTLWNKLGKFLLPRGYATALQSGFMTVKMQDGTYYFQDEFGRRPKNQAEFDRAIKDAKEMEAMMKRVLGKHFSDEN
;
A
#
# COMPACT_ATOMS: atom_id res chain seq x y z
N MET A 1 27.59 9.31 -23.35
CA MET A 1 26.49 10.29 -23.30
C MET A 1 26.45 10.85 -21.88
N PRO A 2 26.60 12.17 -21.65
CA PRO A 2 26.43 12.72 -20.31
C PRO A 2 24.98 12.50 -19.89
N THR A 3 24.77 11.64 -18.90
CA THR A 3 23.44 11.28 -18.40
C THR A 3 22.78 12.50 -17.78
N GLN A 4 21.62 12.88 -18.32
CA GLN A 4 20.85 14.05 -17.90
C GLN A 4 20.41 13.86 -16.44
N GLN A 5 20.98 14.68 -15.54
CA GLN A 5 20.61 14.71 -14.14
C GLN A 5 19.17 15.21 -13.99
N SER A 6 18.29 14.40 -13.41
CA SER A 6 16.91 14.82 -13.17
C SER A 6 16.85 15.59 -11.86
N TYR A 7 16.70 16.92 -11.91
CA TYR A 7 16.53 17.72 -10.69
C TYR A 7 15.11 17.65 -10.12
N ARG A 8 14.15 17.09 -10.87
CA ARG A 8 12.75 16.92 -10.45
C ARG A 8 12.53 15.46 -10.12
N HIS A 9 12.50 15.15 -8.83
CA HIS A 9 12.29 13.79 -8.37
C HIS A 9 10.80 13.55 -8.16
N HIS A 10 10.22 12.72 -9.02
CA HIS A 10 8.80 12.42 -8.97
C HIS A 10 8.55 11.38 -7.87
N TYR A 11 8.08 11.83 -6.72
CA TYR A 11 7.74 10.93 -5.62
C TYR A 11 6.41 10.19 -5.86
N ILE A 12 5.57 10.68 -6.77
CA ILE A 12 4.48 9.91 -7.38
C ILE A 12 4.79 9.72 -8.87
N PRO A 13 4.95 8.48 -9.38
CA PRO A 13 5.31 8.25 -10.77
C PRO A 13 4.27 8.79 -11.73
N GLN A 14 4.73 9.38 -12.82
CA GLN A 14 3.84 9.93 -13.84
C GLN A 14 2.92 8.85 -14.44
N TRP A 15 3.42 7.61 -14.60
CA TRP A 15 2.59 6.51 -15.11
C TRP A 15 1.44 6.16 -14.16
N TYR A 16 1.69 6.20 -12.85
CA TYR A 16 0.68 5.94 -11.83
C TYR A 16 -0.37 7.05 -11.83
N GLN A 17 0.08 8.31 -11.86
CA GLN A 17 -0.82 9.47 -11.97
C GLN A 17 -1.74 9.37 -13.20
N LYS A 18 -1.21 8.98 -14.37
CA LYS A 18 -1.99 8.82 -15.60
C LYS A 18 -3.15 7.82 -15.47
N GLY A 19 -3.06 6.85 -14.56
CA GLY A 19 -4.17 5.92 -14.26
C GLY A 19 -5.43 6.61 -13.71
N PHE A 20 -5.30 7.85 -13.22
CA PHE A 20 -6.40 8.64 -12.66
C PHE A 20 -7.01 9.62 -13.66
N LEU A 21 -6.46 9.75 -14.88
CA LEU A 21 -7.03 10.60 -15.91
C LEU A 21 -8.30 9.97 -16.49
N LEU A 22 -9.32 10.80 -16.66
CA LEU A 22 -10.48 10.49 -17.50
C LEU A 22 -10.07 10.58 -18.97
N GLU A 23 -10.81 9.89 -19.83
CA GLU A 23 -10.59 9.96 -21.27
C GLU A 23 -10.69 11.42 -21.76
N GLY A 24 -9.79 11.80 -22.67
CA GLY A 24 -9.68 13.18 -23.18
C GLY A 24 -9.08 14.21 -22.22
N HIS A 25 -8.84 13.88 -20.94
CA HIS A 25 -8.23 14.81 -19.98
C HIS A 25 -6.70 14.72 -20.01
N THR A 26 -6.04 15.88 -19.96
CA THR A 26 -4.57 15.98 -19.92
C THR A 26 -4.04 16.56 -18.61
N ALA A 27 -4.93 17.07 -17.75
CA ALA A 27 -4.59 17.71 -16.49
C ALA A 27 -5.58 17.33 -15.39
N PHE A 28 -5.10 17.41 -14.15
CA PHE A 28 -5.87 17.27 -12.93
C PHE A 28 -6.21 18.62 -12.33
N LYS A 29 -7.26 18.61 -11.53
CA LYS A 29 -7.51 19.55 -10.46
C LYS A 29 -6.74 19.11 -9.23
N VAL A 30 -5.75 19.89 -8.83
CA VAL A 30 -4.91 19.63 -7.65
C VAL A 30 -5.30 20.59 -6.53
N LEU A 31 -5.79 20.05 -5.42
CA LEU A 31 -6.12 20.81 -4.21
C LEU A 31 -4.92 20.86 -3.27
N ASP A 32 -4.49 22.07 -2.90
CA ASP A 32 -3.60 22.30 -1.76
C ASP A 32 -4.42 22.40 -0.47
N LEU A 33 -4.24 21.43 0.42
CA LEU A 33 -4.91 21.35 1.72
C LEU A 33 -4.37 22.39 2.71
N SER A 34 -3.19 22.95 2.45
CA SER A 34 -2.58 24.02 3.25
C SER A 34 -1.96 25.12 2.37
N PRO A 35 -2.80 25.90 1.65
CA PRO A 35 -2.32 26.96 0.77
C PRO A 35 -1.48 27.99 1.50
N LYS A 36 -0.38 28.43 0.87
CA LYS A 36 0.51 29.45 1.44
C LYS A 36 -0.26 30.75 1.71
N ILE A 37 -0.11 31.28 2.91
CA ILE A 37 -0.65 32.59 3.31
C ILE A 37 0.46 33.62 3.14
N PHE A 38 0.21 34.67 2.35
CA PHE A 38 1.13 35.78 2.18
C PHE A 38 0.84 36.83 3.23
N ARG A 39 1.88 37.25 3.96
CA ARG A 39 1.80 38.29 4.99
C ARG A 39 2.75 39.44 4.64
N ASP A 40 2.35 40.66 4.97
CA ASP A 40 3.23 41.84 4.87
C ASP A 40 4.26 41.89 6.02
N SER A 41 5.10 42.94 6.00
CA SER A 41 6.11 43.18 7.04
C SER A 41 5.52 43.42 8.44
N LYS A 42 4.22 43.69 8.56
CA LYS A 42 3.50 43.86 9.84
C LYS A 42 2.75 42.60 10.25
N GLY A 43 2.87 41.51 9.50
CA GLY A 43 2.22 40.23 9.77
C GLY A 43 0.76 40.15 9.31
N VAL A 44 0.23 41.17 8.62
CA VAL A 44 -1.14 41.22 8.10
C VAL A 44 -1.24 40.33 6.86
N VAL A 45 -2.31 39.53 6.76
CA VAL A 45 -2.54 38.67 5.60
C VAL A 45 -2.90 39.53 4.39
N VAL A 46 -2.03 39.53 3.38
CA VAL A 46 -2.20 40.28 2.13
C VAL A 46 -2.65 39.42 0.95
N GLY A 47 -2.63 38.10 1.11
CA GLY A 47 -3.12 37.18 0.09
C GLY A 47 -3.04 35.72 0.51
N LYS A 48 -3.65 34.85 -0.31
CA LYS A 48 -3.56 33.40 -0.18
C LYS A 48 -3.20 32.81 -1.54
N GLY A 49 -2.37 31.77 -1.53
CA GLY A 49 -2.10 30.97 -2.72
C GLY A 49 -3.39 30.36 -3.27
N ARG A 50 -3.39 30.06 -4.57
CA ARG A 50 -4.52 29.36 -5.20
C ARG A 50 -4.75 28.03 -4.49
N LYS A 51 -6.01 27.77 -4.15
CA LYS A 51 -6.42 26.55 -3.45
C LYS A 51 -6.46 25.35 -4.41
N ILE A 52 -6.89 25.57 -5.66
CA ILE A 52 -6.97 24.54 -6.70
C ILE A 52 -6.10 24.98 -7.88
N LEU A 53 -5.38 24.02 -8.47
CA LEU A 53 -4.46 24.21 -9.59
C LEU A 53 -4.78 23.22 -10.71
N ASP A 54 -4.61 23.65 -11.96
CA ASP A 54 -4.68 22.78 -13.13
C ASP A 54 -3.27 22.29 -13.51
N LYS A 55 -3.01 20.98 -13.36
CA LYS A 55 -1.67 20.41 -13.54
C LYS A 55 -1.69 19.03 -14.20
N GLY A 56 -0.82 18.84 -15.18
CA GLY A 56 -0.56 17.52 -15.77
C GLY A 56 0.25 16.60 -14.85
N PRO A 57 0.35 15.29 -15.19
CA PRO A 57 1.10 14.30 -14.41
C PRO A 57 2.58 14.63 -14.13
N ASP A 58 3.21 15.42 -15.00
CA ASP A 58 4.62 15.82 -14.92
C ASP A 58 4.85 17.13 -14.14
N ALA A 59 3.77 17.80 -13.69
CA ALA A 59 3.83 19.21 -13.34
C ALA A 59 3.74 19.52 -11.83
N TRP A 60 3.41 18.56 -10.96
CA TRP A 60 3.15 18.89 -9.53
C TRP A 60 3.71 17.91 -8.49
N PHE A 61 3.52 16.60 -8.66
CA PHE A 61 3.93 15.60 -7.65
C PHE A 61 5.41 15.24 -7.76
N PHE A 62 6.26 16.25 -7.68
CA PHE A 62 7.72 16.13 -7.60
C PHE A 62 8.27 17.13 -6.58
N GLU A 63 9.46 16.85 -6.07
CA GLU A 63 10.25 17.82 -5.33
C GLU A 63 11.61 17.97 -5.98
N ARG A 64 12.22 19.14 -5.81
CA ARG A 64 13.55 19.39 -6.34
C ARG A 64 14.59 18.70 -5.46
N ASP A 65 15.47 17.91 -6.08
CA ASP A 65 16.63 17.29 -5.42
C ASP A 65 16.27 16.43 -4.19
N LEU A 66 15.05 15.87 -4.13
CA LEU A 66 14.50 15.22 -2.94
C LEU A 66 15.34 14.03 -2.44
N TYR A 67 16.01 13.36 -3.36
CA TYR A 67 16.85 12.18 -3.11
C TYR A 67 18.31 12.40 -3.48
N THR A 68 18.68 13.62 -3.85
CA THR A 68 20.02 13.93 -4.29
C THR A 68 20.96 13.83 -3.09
N THR A 69 21.94 12.95 -3.19
CA THR A 69 23.05 12.88 -2.22
C THR A 69 24.23 13.68 -2.75
N ARG A 70 25.20 13.99 -1.89
CA ARG A 70 26.46 14.63 -2.30
C ARG A 70 27.62 13.71 -1.99
N VAL A 71 28.40 13.36 -3.00
CA VAL A 71 29.64 12.57 -2.85
C VAL A 71 30.79 13.47 -3.30
N LEU A 72 31.74 13.75 -2.40
CA LEU A 72 32.85 14.68 -2.64
C LEU A 72 32.41 16.05 -3.19
N GLY A 73 31.28 16.56 -2.67
CA GLY A 73 30.70 17.85 -3.07
C GLY A 73 29.89 17.82 -4.37
N LYS A 74 29.95 16.75 -5.17
CA LYS A 74 29.16 16.61 -6.40
C LYS A 74 27.79 15.98 -6.11
N PRO A 75 26.70 16.48 -6.72
CA PRO A 75 25.38 15.89 -6.56
C PRO A 75 25.32 14.51 -7.25
N ASN A 76 24.69 13.54 -6.61
CA ASN A 76 24.46 12.18 -7.09
C ASN A 76 22.94 11.89 -7.03
N ASP A 77 22.36 11.54 -8.18
CA ASP A 77 20.94 11.22 -8.40
C ASP A 77 20.68 9.73 -8.68
N ASP A 78 21.62 8.84 -8.36
CA ASP A 78 21.53 7.40 -8.61
C ASP A 78 20.32 6.76 -7.90
N ILE A 79 19.88 7.33 -6.77
CA ILE A 79 18.67 6.89 -6.06
C ILE A 79 17.42 7.10 -6.93
N GLU A 80 17.30 8.24 -7.61
CA GLU A 80 16.17 8.47 -8.51
C GLU A 80 16.30 7.57 -9.75
N ARG A 81 17.46 7.60 -10.39
CA ARG A 81 17.65 6.99 -11.71
C ARG A 81 17.73 5.47 -11.68
N LEU A 82 18.56 4.92 -10.80
CA LEU A 82 18.85 3.47 -10.77
C LEU A 82 17.87 2.75 -9.87
N LEU A 83 17.63 3.27 -8.66
CA LEU A 83 16.76 2.60 -7.69
C LEU A 83 15.27 2.81 -8.00
N PHE A 84 14.77 4.06 -7.97
CA PHE A 84 13.35 4.30 -8.20
C PHE A 84 12.95 4.08 -9.65
N GLY A 85 13.83 4.38 -10.61
CA GLY A 85 13.61 4.06 -12.02
C GLY A 85 13.36 2.57 -12.28
N GLU A 86 14.14 1.69 -11.65
CA GLU A 86 13.92 0.24 -11.78
C GLU A 86 12.62 -0.20 -11.09
N ILE A 87 12.38 0.24 -9.85
CA ILE A 87 11.17 -0.09 -9.09
C ILE A 87 9.91 0.39 -9.79
N ASP A 88 9.93 1.59 -10.39
CA ASP A 88 8.77 2.14 -11.10
C ASP A 88 8.48 1.36 -12.39
N ARG A 89 9.52 0.89 -13.09
CA ARG A 89 9.37 0.06 -14.29
C ARG A 89 8.77 -1.30 -13.94
N THR A 90 9.38 -2.04 -13.01
CA THR A 90 8.90 -3.37 -12.60
C THR A 90 7.56 -3.29 -11.88
N GLY A 91 7.37 -2.23 -11.08
CA GLY A 91 6.12 -1.93 -10.39
C GLY A 91 4.97 -1.66 -11.34
N LYS A 92 5.19 -0.88 -12.41
CA LYS A 92 4.18 -0.68 -13.46
C LYS A 92 3.73 -1.99 -14.07
N ASP A 93 4.69 -2.84 -14.44
CA ASP A 93 4.40 -4.15 -15.03
C ASP A 93 3.61 -5.06 -14.09
N ALA A 94 3.99 -5.07 -12.81
CA ALA A 94 3.33 -5.87 -11.78
C ALA A 94 1.91 -5.39 -11.46
N ILE A 95 1.72 -4.07 -11.33
CA ILE A 95 0.40 -3.47 -11.07
C ILE A 95 -0.53 -3.69 -12.25
N ASN A 96 -0.07 -3.53 -13.49
CA ASN A 96 -0.88 -3.81 -14.68
C ASN A 96 -1.27 -5.28 -14.76
N ALA A 97 -0.32 -6.20 -14.56
CA ALA A 97 -0.61 -7.64 -14.53
C ALA A 97 -1.65 -8.00 -13.46
N LEU A 98 -1.55 -7.36 -12.29
CA LEU A 98 -2.53 -7.51 -11.23
C LEU A 98 -3.90 -6.93 -11.64
N ILE A 99 -3.98 -5.73 -12.19
CA ILE A 99 -5.26 -5.12 -12.62
C ILE A 99 -5.95 -5.99 -13.69
N GLU A 100 -5.19 -6.46 -14.68
CA GLU A 100 -5.66 -7.27 -15.82
C GLU A 100 -5.95 -8.73 -15.44
N SER A 101 -5.61 -9.15 -14.21
CA SER A 101 -5.71 -10.54 -13.75
C SER A 101 -4.91 -11.52 -14.64
N ASN A 102 -3.77 -11.07 -15.16
CA ASN A 102 -2.82 -11.91 -15.88
C ASN A 102 -2.03 -12.76 -14.87
N TRP A 103 -2.61 -13.88 -14.45
CA TRP A 103 -2.06 -14.72 -13.37
C TRP A 103 -0.71 -15.34 -13.69
N GLU A 104 -0.43 -15.61 -14.96
CA GLU A 104 0.89 -16.06 -15.43
C GLU A 104 1.95 -14.99 -15.14
N LYS A 105 1.70 -13.74 -15.52
CA LYS A 105 2.62 -12.63 -15.24
C LYS A 105 2.66 -12.29 -13.73
N VAL A 106 1.52 -12.37 -13.03
CA VAL A 106 1.46 -12.14 -11.57
C VAL A 106 2.34 -13.14 -10.82
N HIS A 107 2.38 -14.41 -11.21
CA HIS A 107 3.23 -15.42 -10.56
C HIS A 107 4.69 -14.95 -10.41
N PHE A 108 5.24 -14.31 -11.45
CA PHE A 108 6.62 -13.82 -11.47
C PHE A 108 6.80 -12.39 -10.96
N THR A 109 5.71 -11.62 -10.85
CA THR A 109 5.75 -10.17 -10.53
C THR A 109 5.08 -9.81 -9.20
N TYR A 110 4.54 -10.78 -8.47
CA TYR A 110 3.74 -10.54 -7.27
C TYR A 110 4.50 -9.79 -6.18
N THR A 111 5.77 -10.13 -5.95
CA THR A 111 6.61 -9.42 -4.98
C THR A 111 6.82 -7.95 -5.37
N GLN A 112 6.97 -7.67 -6.66
CA GLN A 112 7.24 -6.34 -7.21
C GLN A 112 6.05 -5.39 -7.00
N VAL A 113 4.82 -5.91 -6.87
CA VAL A 113 3.66 -5.11 -6.42
C VAL A 113 4.00 -4.46 -5.07
N PHE A 114 4.38 -5.24 -4.07
CA PHE A 114 4.60 -4.73 -2.72
C PHE A 114 5.88 -3.92 -2.59
N GLU A 115 6.92 -4.25 -3.35
CA GLU A 115 8.13 -3.42 -3.43
C GLU A 115 7.81 -2.04 -3.98
N PHE A 116 6.97 -1.97 -5.02
CA PHE A 116 6.49 -0.71 -5.57
C PHE A 116 5.66 0.08 -4.55
N LEU A 117 4.72 -0.55 -3.84
CA LEU A 117 3.94 0.13 -2.80
C LEU A 117 4.82 0.66 -1.67
N ASP A 118 5.80 -0.12 -1.22
CA ASP A 118 6.71 0.28 -0.15
C ASP A 118 7.53 1.49 -0.57
N ALA A 119 8.10 1.46 -1.79
CA ALA A 119 8.78 2.61 -2.35
C ALA A 119 7.86 3.82 -2.51
N LEU A 120 6.65 3.63 -3.04
CA LEU A 120 5.65 4.69 -3.23
C LEU A 120 5.21 5.31 -1.90
N ARG A 121 5.26 4.58 -0.79
CA ARG A 121 5.03 5.12 0.56
C ARG A 121 6.24 5.89 1.09
N LEU A 122 7.41 5.25 1.07
CA LEU A 122 8.62 5.74 1.73
C LEU A 122 9.25 6.96 1.04
N ARG A 123 9.16 7.06 -0.29
CA ARG A 123 9.83 8.12 -1.05
C ARG A 123 9.14 9.49 -0.98
N THR A 124 7.87 9.52 -0.60
CA THR A 124 7.11 10.77 -0.47
C THR A 124 7.68 11.67 0.63
N PRO A 125 7.44 13.00 0.60
CA PRO A 125 7.84 13.89 1.70
C PRO A 125 7.37 13.40 3.07
N LYS A 126 6.14 12.90 3.16
CA LYS A 126 5.59 12.30 4.39
C LYS A 126 6.30 11.00 4.79
N GLY A 127 6.61 10.13 3.83
CA GLY A 127 7.39 8.91 4.04
C GLY A 127 8.81 9.20 4.55
N LEU A 128 9.50 10.16 3.96
CA LEU A 128 10.83 10.58 4.38
C LEU A 128 10.83 11.21 5.78
N ARG A 129 9.79 11.96 6.15
CA ARG A 129 9.64 12.45 7.53
C ARG A 129 9.39 11.31 8.52
N PHE A 130 8.57 10.32 8.15
CA PHE A 130 8.40 9.11 8.95
C PHE A 130 9.73 8.39 9.19
N LEU A 131 10.53 8.22 8.15
CA LEU A 131 11.86 7.60 8.26
C LEU A 131 12.81 8.43 9.12
N ARG A 132 12.82 9.76 8.95
CA ARG A 132 13.64 10.65 9.77
C ARG A 132 13.29 10.56 11.26
N ALA A 133 11.99 10.55 11.58
CA ALA A 133 11.52 10.42 12.96
C ALA A 133 11.82 9.03 13.56
N THR A 134 11.61 7.97 12.78
CA THR A 134 11.74 6.59 13.26
C THR A 134 13.20 6.13 13.37
N LEU A 135 14.04 6.51 12.40
CA LEU A 135 15.44 6.10 12.30
C LEU A 135 16.41 7.15 12.85
N GLN A 136 15.90 8.28 13.34
CA GLN A 136 16.68 9.38 13.92
C GLN A 136 17.78 9.92 12.99
N ALA A 137 17.52 9.93 11.68
CA ALA A 137 18.50 10.38 10.68
C ALA A 137 18.84 11.87 10.88
N LYS A 138 20.13 12.19 11.00
CA LYS A 138 20.62 13.53 11.38
C LYS A 138 20.68 14.49 10.19
N ASN A 139 20.89 13.97 8.99
CA ASN A 139 21.01 14.75 7.78
C ASN A 139 20.43 14.00 6.57
N GLN A 140 20.41 14.68 5.42
CA GLN A 140 19.83 14.14 4.19
C GLN A 140 20.58 12.91 3.66
N GLN A 141 21.91 12.90 3.72
CA GLN A 141 22.71 11.76 3.25
C GLN A 141 22.41 10.51 4.06
N GLU A 142 22.41 10.63 5.38
CA GLU A 142 22.05 9.53 6.29
C GLU A 142 20.63 9.04 6.02
N LEU A 143 19.67 9.96 5.88
CA LEU A 143 18.28 9.59 5.57
C LEU A 143 18.18 8.79 4.26
N MET A 144 18.90 9.19 3.21
CA MET A 144 18.89 8.47 1.93
C MET A 144 19.54 7.08 2.00
N ILE A 145 20.59 6.92 2.81
CA ILE A 145 21.19 5.59 3.08
C ILE A 145 20.20 4.72 3.86
N GLN A 146 19.59 5.27 4.90
CA GLN A 146 18.66 4.53 5.75
C GLN A 146 17.41 4.11 4.99
N MET A 147 16.86 4.99 4.14
CA MET A 147 15.74 4.67 3.26
C MET A 147 16.01 3.45 2.37
N GLN A 148 17.22 3.34 1.82
CA GLN A 148 17.62 2.18 1.01
C GLN A 148 17.67 0.89 1.84
N LYS A 149 18.19 0.97 3.08
CA LYS A 149 18.27 -0.19 3.99
C LYS A 149 16.91 -0.70 4.43
N VAL A 150 15.95 0.19 4.65
CA VAL A 150 14.60 -0.18 5.09
C VAL A 150 13.62 -0.37 3.93
N ARG A 151 14.10 -0.36 2.69
CA ARG A 151 13.32 -0.76 1.52
C ARG A 151 12.75 -2.16 1.78
N ARG A 152 11.47 -2.35 1.44
CA ARG A 152 10.68 -3.56 1.66
C ARG A 152 10.23 -3.79 3.10
N MET A 153 10.35 -2.80 3.99
CA MET A 153 9.96 -2.98 5.40
C MET A 153 8.50 -3.41 5.55
N HIS A 154 7.58 -2.86 4.73
CA HIS A 154 6.15 -3.15 4.87
C HIS A 154 5.70 -4.42 4.12
N CYS A 155 6.53 -4.97 3.22
CA CYS A 155 6.11 -5.98 2.25
C CYS A 155 5.61 -7.27 2.89
N VAL A 156 6.31 -7.81 3.90
CA VAL A 156 5.97 -9.10 4.52
C VAL A 156 4.55 -9.10 5.08
N MET A 157 4.24 -8.09 5.89
CA MET A 157 2.92 -7.96 6.50
C MET A 157 1.82 -7.72 5.48
N TRP A 158 2.11 -7.04 4.36
CA TRP A 158 1.16 -6.88 3.28
C TRP A 158 0.89 -8.18 2.51
N MET A 159 1.93 -8.93 2.17
CA MET A 159 1.80 -10.21 1.46
C MET A 159 1.07 -11.28 2.30
N GLU A 160 1.20 -11.23 3.62
CA GLU A 160 0.46 -12.11 4.55
C GLU A 160 -0.97 -11.62 4.81
N GLY A 161 -1.34 -10.42 4.36
CA GLY A 161 -2.66 -9.84 4.55
C GLY A 161 -3.74 -10.50 3.67
N ALA A 162 -5.00 -10.31 4.06
CA ALA A 162 -6.13 -10.52 3.16
C ALA A 162 -6.21 -9.33 2.19
N ILE A 163 -6.01 -9.60 0.91
CA ILE A 163 -5.99 -8.59 -0.15
C ILE A 163 -7.30 -8.65 -0.92
N GLU A 164 -7.88 -7.48 -1.16
CA GLU A 164 -9.05 -7.34 -2.00
C GLU A 164 -8.92 -6.14 -2.92
N ILE A 165 -9.30 -6.32 -4.19
CA ILE A 165 -9.38 -5.26 -5.18
C ILE A 165 -10.86 -4.98 -5.44
N PHE A 166 -11.29 -3.82 -4.99
CA PHE A 166 -12.62 -3.28 -5.22
C PHE A 166 -12.67 -2.55 -6.56
N GLU A 167 -13.84 -2.56 -7.17
CA GLU A 167 -14.13 -1.84 -8.40
C GLU A 167 -15.13 -0.71 -8.15
N ALA A 168 -15.02 0.36 -8.93
CA ALA A 168 -15.87 1.54 -8.88
C ALA A 168 -16.24 2.01 -10.31
N ALA A 169 -16.20 1.09 -11.28
CA ALA A 169 -16.55 1.40 -12.67
C ALA A 169 -17.97 1.96 -12.79
N GLN A 170 -18.90 1.44 -11.97
CA GLN A 170 -20.30 1.87 -11.91
C GLN A 170 -20.54 3.16 -11.10
N SER A 171 -19.52 3.67 -10.39
CA SER A 171 -19.64 4.91 -9.64
C SER A 171 -19.39 6.11 -10.55
N ALA A 172 -20.24 7.13 -10.45
CA ALA A 172 -20.05 8.41 -11.14
C ALA A 172 -18.81 9.14 -10.59
N THR A 173 -18.67 9.21 -9.27
CA THR A 173 -17.47 9.70 -8.58
C THR A 173 -16.33 8.69 -8.76
N LYS A 174 -15.14 9.13 -9.16
CA LYS A 174 -13.93 8.30 -9.27
C LYS A 174 -12.99 8.49 -8.08
N PHE A 175 -12.01 7.59 -7.94
CA PHE A 175 -11.02 7.70 -6.87
C PHE A 175 -10.09 8.88 -7.08
N ILE A 176 -9.78 9.58 -5.99
CA ILE A 176 -8.69 10.56 -5.96
C ILE A 176 -7.35 9.85 -5.66
N PHE A 177 -6.25 10.52 -5.95
CA PHE A 177 -4.94 10.17 -5.38
C PHE A 177 -4.35 11.35 -4.60
N SER A 178 -3.42 11.06 -3.71
CA SER A 178 -2.72 12.04 -2.89
C SER A 178 -1.21 12.04 -3.14
N ASP A 179 -0.53 13.02 -2.57
CA ASP A 179 0.92 13.05 -2.43
C ASP A 179 1.49 11.98 -1.47
N HIS A 180 0.62 11.14 -0.90
CA HIS A 180 0.96 9.98 -0.09
C HIS A 180 -0.04 8.83 -0.32
N PRO A 181 -0.02 8.19 -1.50
CA PRO A 181 -1.14 7.40 -2.01
C PRO A 181 -1.35 6.08 -1.25
N VAL A 182 -0.29 5.49 -0.70
CA VAL A 182 -0.39 4.30 0.15
C VAL A 182 -0.87 4.74 1.53
N THR A 183 -2.17 4.65 1.75
CA THR A 183 -2.85 5.24 2.92
C THR A 183 -3.09 4.21 4.01
N PHE A 184 -2.62 4.48 5.22
CA PHE A 184 -2.96 3.67 6.40
C PHE A 184 -4.25 4.18 7.05
N PHE A 185 -5.22 3.28 7.20
CA PHE A 185 -6.52 3.54 7.79
C PHE A 185 -6.73 2.63 9.00
N ASN A 186 -6.87 3.23 10.18
CA ASN A 186 -7.32 2.53 11.38
C ASN A 186 -8.57 3.25 11.92
N PRO A 187 -9.73 2.57 11.99
CA PRO A 187 -11.00 3.22 12.34
C PRO A 187 -11.03 3.78 13.77
N HIS A 188 -10.11 3.34 14.64
CA HIS A 188 -10.02 3.81 16.03
C HIS A 188 -8.74 4.59 16.32
N VAL A 189 -8.03 5.05 15.28
CA VAL A 189 -6.91 5.99 15.40
C VAL A 189 -7.23 7.20 14.54
N PHE A 190 -7.74 8.25 15.19
CA PHE A 190 -8.21 9.43 14.50
C PHE A 190 -7.04 10.20 13.86
N PRO A 191 -7.28 10.96 12.79
CA PRO A 191 -6.33 11.96 12.33
C PRO A 191 -5.97 12.91 13.50
N LYS A 192 -4.68 13.16 13.72
CA LYS A 192 -4.16 13.97 14.84
C LYS A 192 -4.43 13.38 16.24
N ASP A 193 -4.61 12.07 16.33
CA ASP A 193 -4.59 11.38 17.61
C ASP A 193 -3.29 11.67 18.37
N ARG A 194 -3.39 12.17 19.61
CA ARG A 194 -2.23 12.59 20.43
C ARG A 194 -1.29 11.44 20.79
N THR A 195 -1.76 10.20 20.69
CA THR A 195 -0.92 9.01 20.93
C THR A 195 0.00 8.68 19.76
N ILE A 196 -0.23 9.30 18.60
CA ILE A 196 0.60 9.18 17.42
C ILE A 196 1.41 10.47 17.26
N PRO A 197 2.73 10.41 17.04
CA PRO A 197 3.51 11.60 16.77
C PRO A 197 2.94 12.38 15.57
N GLU A 198 3.00 13.71 15.66
CA GLU A 198 2.43 14.58 14.65
C GLU A 198 3.00 14.28 13.26
N GLY A 199 2.11 14.22 12.26
CA GLY A 199 2.47 13.92 10.87
C GLY A 199 2.73 12.45 10.58
N LEU A 200 2.63 11.55 11.56
CA LEU A 200 2.76 10.10 11.35
C LEU A 200 1.39 9.40 11.26
N ASP A 201 1.40 8.21 10.68
CA ASP A 201 0.22 7.35 10.58
C ASP A 201 0.19 6.30 11.70
N ALA A 202 -0.97 5.66 11.86
CA ALA A 202 -1.08 4.48 12.71
C ALA A 202 -0.07 3.41 12.24
N PRO A 203 0.64 2.73 13.16
CA PRO A 203 1.60 1.70 12.79
C PRO A 203 0.95 0.57 11.96
N GLN A 204 1.64 0.12 10.91
CA GLN A 204 1.15 -0.96 10.03
C GLN A 204 0.90 -2.24 10.83
N HIS A 205 1.75 -2.56 11.81
CA HIS A 205 1.67 -3.80 12.56
C HIS A 205 0.47 -3.86 13.52
N TRP A 206 -0.27 -2.76 13.72
CA TRP A 206 -1.50 -2.80 14.49
C TRP A 206 -2.61 -3.48 13.72
N LEU A 207 -3.35 -4.36 14.41
CA LEU A 207 -4.44 -5.15 13.82
C LEU A 207 -5.43 -4.32 13.02
N GLY A 208 -5.87 -3.19 13.57
CA GLY A 208 -6.89 -2.34 12.94
C GLY A 208 -6.38 -1.50 11.77
N THR A 209 -5.07 -1.49 11.50
CA THR A 209 -4.50 -0.68 10.42
C THR A 209 -4.60 -1.42 9.09
N GLN A 210 -5.59 -1.04 8.29
CA GLN A 210 -5.73 -1.44 6.90
C GLN A 210 -4.89 -0.53 6.00
N THR A 211 -4.44 -1.05 4.86
CA THR A 211 -3.76 -0.27 3.82
C THR A 211 -4.71 -0.08 2.64
N LEU A 212 -4.94 1.17 2.25
CA LEU A 212 -5.77 1.56 1.12
C LEU A 212 -4.86 2.13 0.04
N VAL A 213 -4.96 1.58 -1.17
CA VAL A 213 -4.17 2.02 -2.33
C VAL A 213 -5.10 2.11 -3.53
N PRO A 214 -5.52 3.32 -3.94
CA PRO A 214 -6.12 3.51 -5.26
C PRO A 214 -5.13 3.03 -6.31
N LEU A 215 -5.50 2.08 -7.16
CA LEU A 215 -4.62 1.58 -8.23
C LEU A 215 -4.75 2.42 -9.49
N ASP A 216 -5.96 2.90 -9.74
CA ASP A 216 -6.35 3.80 -10.82
C ASP A 216 -7.64 4.54 -10.40
N LYS A 217 -8.27 5.30 -11.32
CA LYS A 217 -9.54 6.00 -11.07
C LYS A 217 -10.71 5.12 -10.63
N GLU A 218 -10.66 3.81 -10.87
CA GLU A 218 -11.78 2.88 -10.70
C GLU A 218 -11.49 1.69 -9.79
N ARG A 219 -10.24 1.46 -9.42
CA ARG A 219 -9.84 0.30 -8.63
C ARG A 219 -9.16 0.71 -7.34
N LEU A 220 -9.58 0.09 -6.25
CA LEU A 220 -8.99 0.28 -4.92
C LEU A 220 -8.50 -1.06 -4.40
N MET A 221 -7.21 -1.16 -4.12
CA MET A 221 -6.67 -2.28 -3.37
C MET A 221 -6.72 -2.00 -1.87
N VAL A 222 -7.24 -2.97 -1.12
CA VAL A 222 -7.29 -2.95 0.34
C VAL A 222 -6.56 -4.16 0.87
N ILE A 223 -5.65 -3.91 1.81
CA ILE A 223 -4.91 -4.96 2.52
C ILE A 223 -5.30 -4.93 3.98
N THR A 224 -5.79 -6.07 4.48
CA THR A 224 -6.31 -6.21 5.85
C THR A 224 -5.58 -7.33 6.57
N HIS A 225 -5.12 -7.10 7.80
CA HIS A 225 -4.60 -8.20 8.61
C HIS A 225 -5.68 -9.25 8.84
N ARG A 226 -5.37 -10.53 8.59
CA ARG A 226 -6.34 -11.64 8.67
C ARG A 226 -7.06 -11.68 10.02
N GLU A 227 -6.33 -11.48 11.10
CA GLU A 227 -6.86 -11.42 12.48
C GLU A 227 -7.88 -10.30 12.70
N TRP A 228 -7.71 -9.17 12.01
CA TRP A 228 -8.66 -8.07 12.03
C TRP A 228 -9.89 -8.35 11.17
N GLY A 229 -9.72 -9.00 10.02
CA GLY A 229 -10.83 -9.49 9.19
C GLY A 229 -11.75 -10.46 9.95
N ARG A 230 -11.18 -11.29 10.84
CA ARG A 230 -11.94 -12.25 11.66
C ARG A 230 -12.62 -11.64 12.87
N LYS A 231 -11.91 -10.80 13.63
CA LYS A 231 -12.42 -10.23 14.88
C LYS A 231 -11.94 -8.80 15.10
N GLN A 232 -12.86 -7.87 14.88
CA GLN A 232 -12.66 -6.45 15.10
C GLN A 232 -12.86 -6.07 16.59
N GLY A 233 -12.55 -4.83 16.91
CA GLY A 233 -12.82 -4.23 18.22
C GLY A 233 -11.89 -3.05 18.49
N GLU A 234 -12.39 -2.04 19.20
CA GLU A 234 -11.65 -0.80 19.49
C GLU A 234 -10.32 -1.07 20.21
N ILE A 235 -10.35 -1.85 21.29
CA ILE A 235 -9.12 -2.20 22.03
C ILE A 235 -8.17 -3.03 21.15
N ARG A 236 -8.72 -3.91 20.31
CA ARG A 236 -7.92 -4.78 19.42
C ARG A 236 -7.25 -3.98 18.31
N SER A 237 -7.85 -2.89 17.84
CA SER A 237 -7.36 -2.15 16.67
C SER A 237 -5.95 -1.58 16.86
N ARG A 238 -5.53 -1.36 18.11
CA ARG A 238 -4.21 -0.84 18.51
C ARG A 238 -3.24 -1.91 19.01
N LYS A 239 -3.67 -3.18 19.05
CA LYS A 239 -2.78 -4.28 19.43
C LYS A 239 -1.92 -4.68 18.23
N PRO A 240 -0.66 -5.05 18.47
CA PRO A 240 0.16 -5.65 17.43
C PRO A 240 -0.51 -6.95 16.94
N ARG A 241 -0.44 -7.19 15.63
CA ARG A 241 -0.77 -8.48 15.04
C ARG A 241 0.17 -9.57 15.54
N THR A 242 -0.25 -10.82 15.37
CA THR A 242 0.61 -11.97 15.62
C THR A 242 1.79 -12.00 14.64
N ASN A 243 2.98 -12.24 15.19
CA ASN A 243 4.26 -12.34 14.46
C ASN A 243 4.54 -11.13 13.53
N PRO A 244 4.56 -9.89 14.04
CA PRO A 244 4.82 -8.71 13.23
C PRO A 244 6.31 -8.64 12.89
N ARG A 245 6.65 -8.94 11.64
CA ARG A 245 8.04 -9.03 11.18
C ARG A 245 8.28 -8.20 9.92
N LEU A 246 9.48 -7.67 9.81
CA LEU A 246 9.98 -6.90 8.67
C LEU A 246 11.08 -7.72 7.99
N PHE A 247 11.26 -7.58 6.68
CA PHE A 247 12.40 -8.13 5.92
C PHE A 247 12.55 -9.68 5.91
N ASP A 248 11.48 -10.43 6.21
CA ASP A 248 11.44 -11.89 6.08
C ASP A 248 11.02 -12.34 4.65
N ASN A 249 11.18 -13.63 4.36
CA ASN A 249 10.78 -14.28 3.10
C ASN A 249 9.65 -15.28 3.34
N PRO A 250 8.39 -14.82 3.51
CA PRO A 250 7.27 -15.70 3.79
C PRO A 250 6.93 -16.60 2.59
N LEU A 251 6.41 -17.80 2.87
CA LEU A 251 5.57 -18.52 1.91
C LEU A 251 4.26 -17.76 1.77
N ILE A 252 3.87 -17.48 0.53
CA ILE A 252 2.72 -16.66 0.20
C ILE A 252 1.95 -17.30 -0.94
N THR A 253 0.65 -17.07 -0.96
CA THR A 253 -0.22 -17.48 -2.07
C THR A 253 -0.96 -16.26 -2.58
N TYR A 254 -1.09 -16.15 -3.91
CA TYR A 254 -1.74 -15.01 -4.57
C TYR A 254 -3.11 -15.39 -5.16
N ASP A 255 -3.48 -16.66 -5.09
CA ASP A 255 -4.80 -17.20 -5.48
C ASP A 255 -5.94 -16.69 -4.57
N GLY A 256 -5.61 -16.30 -3.33
CA GLY A 256 -6.59 -15.75 -2.39
C GLY A 256 -6.87 -14.25 -2.52
N ILE A 257 -6.38 -13.58 -3.58
CA ILE A 257 -6.74 -12.17 -3.84
C ILE A 257 -8.21 -12.07 -4.22
N GLN A 258 -8.99 -11.36 -3.42
CA GLN A 258 -10.43 -11.18 -3.64
C GLN A 258 -10.70 -10.09 -4.68
N ARG A 259 -11.75 -10.31 -5.48
CA ARG A 259 -12.24 -9.38 -6.51
C ARG A 259 -13.76 -9.46 -6.63
N GLY A 260 -14.34 -8.53 -7.39
CA GLY A 260 -15.74 -8.56 -7.83
C GLY A 260 -16.71 -7.74 -6.99
N ARG A 261 -16.27 -7.12 -5.88
CA ARG A 261 -17.10 -6.16 -5.15
C ARG A 261 -17.06 -4.80 -5.83
N GLN A 262 -18.22 -4.35 -6.31
CA GLN A 262 -18.45 -2.99 -6.77
C GLN A 262 -18.74 -2.07 -5.58
N LEU A 263 -18.10 -0.91 -5.55
CA LEU A 263 -18.35 0.15 -4.60
C LEU A 263 -19.40 1.12 -5.17
N SER A 264 -20.40 1.38 -4.35
CA SER A 264 -21.33 2.48 -4.57
C SER A 264 -20.60 3.83 -4.51
N GLU A 265 -21.20 4.85 -5.12
CA GLU A 265 -20.67 6.21 -5.10
C GLU A 265 -20.42 6.73 -3.67
N LYS A 266 -21.33 6.45 -2.74
CA LYS A 266 -21.15 6.79 -1.32
C LYS A 266 -19.87 6.18 -0.75
N GLN A 267 -19.58 4.92 -1.07
CA GLN A 267 -18.40 4.21 -0.57
C GLN A 267 -17.11 4.75 -1.20
N VAL A 268 -17.14 5.11 -2.48
CA VAL A 268 -16.01 5.81 -3.14
C VAL A 268 -15.73 7.14 -2.45
N ARG A 269 -16.77 7.93 -2.14
CA ARG A 269 -16.65 9.19 -1.40
C ARG A 269 -16.10 9.00 0.01
N GLU A 270 -16.50 7.95 0.73
CA GLU A 270 -15.93 7.62 2.04
C GLU A 270 -14.42 7.32 1.94
N VAL A 271 -13.99 6.56 0.92
CA VAL A 271 -12.56 6.27 0.67
C VAL A 271 -11.80 7.54 0.30
N ASN A 272 -12.33 8.36 -0.61
CA ASN A 272 -11.72 9.63 -0.99
C ASN A 272 -11.57 10.55 0.23
N TYR A 273 -12.54 10.57 1.15
CA TYR A 273 -12.43 11.34 2.40
C TYR A 273 -11.32 10.81 3.31
N ILE A 274 -11.17 9.48 3.44
CA ILE A 274 -10.05 8.87 4.18
C ILE A 274 -8.71 9.27 3.58
N ILE A 275 -8.55 9.14 2.25
CA ILE A 275 -7.32 9.48 1.52
C ILE A 275 -7.00 10.97 1.67
N LYS A 276 -7.98 11.85 1.46
CA LYS A 276 -7.83 13.30 1.65
C LYS A 276 -7.38 13.67 3.04
N THR A 277 -7.96 13.04 4.05
CA THR A 277 -7.63 13.33 5.46
C THR A 277 -6.24 12.81 5.84
N ARG A 278 -5.72 11.81 5.13
CA ARG A 278 -4.40 11.20 5.36
C ARG A 278 -3.31 11.72 4.42
N ALA A 279 -3.67 12.48 3.39
CA ALA A 279 -2.75 13.17 2.51
C ALA A 279 -1.83 14.10 3.30
N GLU A 280 -0.67 14.39 2.72
CA GLU A 280 0.27 15.30 3.34
C GLU A 280 -0.15 16.75 3.11
N ARG A 281 -0.34 17.10 1.85
CA ARG A 281 -0.70 18.46 1.45
C ARG A 281 -1.54 18.51 0.19
N TYR A 282 -1.31 17.62 -0.76
CA TYR A 282 -1.96 17.66 -2.06
C TYR A 282 -2.80 16.42 -2.33
N ILE A 283 -3.97 16.66 -2.92
CA ILE A 283 -4.79 15.63 -3.56
C ILE A 283 -5.14 16.05 -4.97
N ALA A 284 -5.40 15.09 -5.84
CA ALA A 284 -5.71 15.34 -7.24
C ALA A 284 -6.85 14.44 -7.74
N SER A 285 -7.65 15.01 -8.64
CA SER A 285 -8.70 14.33 -9.39
C SER A 285 -8.92 15.03 -10.74
N CYS A 286 -9.72 14.44 -11.63
CA CYS A 286 -10.09 15.10 -12.88
C CYS A 286 -11.14 16.20 -12.69
N THR A 287 -11.98 16.09 -11.67
CA THR A 287 -13.03 17.07 -11.37
C THR A 287 -12.82 17.72 -10.01
N GLU A 288 -13.28 18.97 -9.85
CA GLU A 288 -13.16 19.67 -8.57
C GLU A 288 -14.08 19.10 -7.50
N GLU A 289 -15.26 18.58 -7.88
CA GLU A 289 -16.24 18.00 -6.95
C GLU A 289 -15.65 16.81 -6.18
N GLU A 290 -14.90 15.94 -6.86
CA GLU A 290 -14.24 14.77 -6.26
C GLU A 290 -13.22 15.13 -5.17
N LEU A 291 -12.70 16.36 -5.16
CA LEU A 291 -11.75 16.85 -4.16
C LEU A 291 -12.43 17.24 -2.84
N PHE A 292 -13.76 17.29 -2.78
CA PHE A 292 -14.54 17.65 -1.59
C PHE A 292 -15.60 16.58 -1.23
N PRO A 293 -15.19 15.32 -1.00
CA PRO A 293 -16.13 14.25 -0.67
C PRO A 293 -16.96 14.55 0.59
N GLU A 294 -16.42 15.33 1.53
CA GLU A 294 -17.11 15.73 2.75
C GLU A 294 -18.42 16.50 2.52
N HIS A 295 -18.60 17.18 1.37
CA HIS A 295 -19.83 17.91 1.06
C HIS A 295 -21.03 16.99 0.82
N HIS A 296 -20.78 15.72 0.48
CA HIS A 296 -21.82 14.77 0.11
C HIS A 296 -21.99 13.62 1.13
N LEU A 297 -21.08 13.52 2.09
CA LEU A 297 -21.13 12.48 3.12
C LEU A 297 -22.09 12.88 4.25
N LYS A 298 -23.03 11.99 4.57
CA LYS A 298 -23.93 12.16 5.72
C LYS A 298 -23.19 12.21 7.06
N THR A 299 -22.01 11.61 7.14
CA THR A 299 -21.17 11.61 8.35
C THR A 299 -19.70 11.53 7.96
N THR A 300 -18.89 12.30 8.68
CA THR A 300 -17.42 12.31 8.60
C THR A 300 -16.78 11.73 9.86
N LEU A 301 -17.58 11.09 10.73
CA LEU A 301 -17.09 10.43 11.93
C LEU A 301 -16.16 9.27 11.57
N TRP A 302 -14.87 9.43 11.87
CA TRP A 302 -13.80 8.54 11.41
C TRP A 302 -14.04 7.05 11.68
N ASN A 303 -14.52 6.71 12.88
CA ASN A 303 -14.81 5.33 13.29
C ASN A 303 -16.04 4.71 12.60
N LYS A 304 -16.82 5.50 11.86
CA LYS A 304 -17.97 5.02 11.08
C LYS A 304 -17.63 4.81 9.61
N LEU A 305 -16.48 5.31 9.14
CA LEU A 305 -16.04 5.19 7.76
C LEU A 305 -15.53 3.79 7.44
N GLY A 306 -15.65 3.37 6.18
CA GLY A 306 -14.88 2.25 5.65
C GLY A 306 -15.26 0.87 6.21
N LYS A 307 -16.41 0.73 6.88
CA LYS A 307 -16.87 -0.58 7.41
C LYS A 307 -16.96 -1.67 6.33
N PHE A 308 -17.24 -1.28 5.09
CA PHE A 308 -17.33 -2.17 3.94
C PHE A 308 -15.97 -2.67 3.43
N LEU A 309 -14.86 -2.06 3.87
CA LEU A 309 -13.49 -2.42 3.48
C LEU A 309 -13.02 -3.73 4.13
N LEU A 310 -13.75 -4.24 5.12
CA LEU A 310 -13.47 -5.56 5.70
C LEU A 310 -13.68 -6.67 4.66
N PRO A 311 -12.79 -7.66 4.60
CA PRO A 311 -12.94 -8.79 3.69
C PRO A 311 -14.20 -9.60 4.03
N ARG A 312 -14.73 -10.33 3.04
CA ARG A 312 -15.84 -11.26 3.31
C ARG A 312 -15.36 -12.39 4.23
N GLY A 313 -16.22 -12.83 5.16
CA GLY A 313 -15.86 -13.79 6.21
C GLY A 313 -15.20 -15.07 5.69
N TYR A 314 -15.74 -15.69 4.63
CA TYR A 314 -15.21 -16.93 4.04
C TYR A 314 -13.80 -16.76 3.45
N ALA A 315 -13.46 -15.57 2.95
CA ALA A 315 -12.20 -15.35 2.29
C ALA A 315 -11.02 -15.31 3.28
N THR A 316 -11.27 -14.92 4.54
CA THR A 316 -10.28 -15.03 5.62
C THR A 316 -10.11 -16.46 6.15
N ALA A 317 -11.06 -17.36 5.85
CA ALA A 317 -11.04 -18.76 6.28
C ALA A 317 -10.23 -19.65 5.32
N LEU A 318 -10.35 -19.42 4.00
CA LEU A 318 -9.57 -20.13 2.97
C LEU A 318 -8.06 -19.92 3.10
N GLN A 319 -7.65 -18.84 3.77
CA GLN A 319 -6.25 -18.49 4.01
C GLN A 319 -5.77 -18.86 5.43
N SER A 320 -6.50 -19.73 6.14
CA SER A 320 -6.12 -20.22 7.47
C SER A 320 -5.41 -21.57 7.38
N GLY A 321 -4.55 -21.87 8.36
CA GLY A 321 -3.92 -23.17 8.50
C GLY A 321 -2.40 -23.16 8.40
N PHE A 322 -1.84 -24.33 8.11
CA PHE A 322 -0.41 -24.58 8.05
C PHE A 322 -0.02 -24.98 6.63
N MET A 323 0.74 -24.11 5.97
CA MET A 323 1.26 -24.34 4.63
C MET A 323 2.42 -25.32 4.70
N THR A 324 2.36 -26.33 3.84
CA THR A 324 3.42 -27.30 3.62
C THR A 324 3.77 -27.30 2.13
N VAL A 325 5.05 -27.10 1.81
CA VAL A 325 5.55 -27.14 0.44
C VAL A 325 6.68 -28.16 0.38
N LYS A 326 6.58 -29.11 -0.54
CA LYS A 326 7.66 -30.05 -0.87
C LYS A 326 8.24 -29.65 -2.21
N MET A 327 9.54 -29.37 -2.23
CA MET A 327 10.27 -29.03 -3.44
C MET A 327 10.62 -30.28 -4.26
N GLN A 328 10.98 -30.09 -5.53
CA GLN A 328 11.37 -31.18 -6.41
C GLN A 328 12.62 -31.93 -5.93
N ASP A 329 13.52 -31.24 -5.22
CA ASP A 329 14.71 -31.82 -4.59
C ASP A 329 14.40 -32.62 -3.31
N GLY A 330 13.14 -32.68 -2.88
CA GLY A 330 12.69 -33.37 -1.67
C GLY A 330 12.72 -32.53 -0.40
N THR A 331 13.19 -31.28 -0.45
CA THR A 331 13.19 -30.35 0.69
C THR A 331 11.78 -29.92 1.07
N TYR A 332 11.52 -29.77 2.37
CA TYR A 332 10.24 -29.28 2.89
C TYR A 332 10.36 -27.85 3.42
N TYR A 333 9.33 -27.04 3.16
CA TYR A 333 9.12 -25.74 3.76
C TYR A 333 7.77 -25.71 4.46
N PHE A 334 7.75 -25.12 5.65
CA PHE A 334 6.58 -25.08 6.51
C PHE A 334 6.33 -23.67 7.01
N GLN A 335 5.06 -23.27 7.06
CA GLN A 335 4.67 -21.97 7.59
C GLN A 335 3.22 -21.96 8.09
N ASP A 336 2.97 -21.39 9.27
CA ASP A 336 1.59 -21.09 9.69
C ASP A 336 1.03 -19.84 8.99
N GLU A 337 -0.26 -19.57 9.20
CA GLU A 337 -0.92 -18.39 8.62
C GLU A 337 -0.37 -17.02 9.07
N PHE A 338 0.46 -16.99 10.12
CA PHE A 338 1.14 -15.80 10.63
C PHE A 338 2.62 -15.75 10.23
N GLY A 339 3.07 -16.69 9.40
CA GLY A 339 4.44 -16.71 8.93
C GLY A 339 5.41 -17.52 9.80
N ARG A 340 4.98 -18.09 10.93
CA ARG A 340 5.87 -18.80 11.84
C ARG A 340 6.28 -20.15 11.24
N ARG A 341 7.54 -20.51 11.45
CA ARG A 341 8.16 -21.75 10.97
C ARG A 341 8.56 -22.61 12.18
N PRO A 342 8.73 -23.92 12.02
CA PRO A 342 9.32 -24.77 13.06
C PRO A 342 10.62 -24.16 13.60
N LYS A 343 10.77 -24.12 14.92
CA LYS A 343 11.88 -23.42 15.59
C LYS A 343 13.11 -24.29 15.81
N ASN A 344 12.94 -25.60 15.79
CA ASN A 344 13.98 -26.57 16.10
C ASN A 344 13.78 -27.85 15.25
N GLN A 345 14.79 -28.73 15.25
CA GLN A 345 14.78 -29.96 14.45
C GLN A 345 13.61 -30.88 14.81
N ALA A 346 13.26 -31.00 16.09
CA ALA A 346 12.17 -31.88 16.53
C ALA A 346 10.80 -31.41 16.00
N GLU A 347 10.52 -30.10 16.02
CA GLU A 347 9.32 -29.53 15.41
C GLU A 347 9.32 -29.71 13.88
N PHE A 348 10.48 -29.59 13.24
CA PHE A 348 10.62 -29.75 11.80
C PHE A 348 10.40 -31.21 11.35
N ASP A 349 11.00 -32.18 12.05
CA ASP A 349 10.83 -33.61 11.78
C ASP A 349 9.38 -34.05 12.00
N ARG A 350 8.73 -33.51 13.04
CA ARG A 350 7.30 -33.72 13.28
C ARG A 350 6.46 -33.18 12.11
N ALA A 351 6.74 -31.97 11.64
CA ALA A 351 6.02 -31.39 10.49
C ALA A 351 6.21 -32.23 9.21
N ILE A 352 7.39 -32.82 8.99
CA ILE A 352 7.62 -33.76 7.88
C ILE A 352 6.75 -35.02 8.03
N LYS A 353 6.67 -35.57 9.23
CA LYS A 353 5.83 -36.75 9.49
C LYS A 353 4.37 -36.45 9.19
N ASP A 354 3.84 -35.35 9.73
CA ASP A 354 2.46 -34.90 9.53
C ASP A 354 2.18 -34.66 8.04
N ALA A 355 3.13 -34.07 7.30
CA ALA A 355 3.03 -33.85 5.86
C ALA A 355 2.94 -35.14 5.04
N LYS A 356 3.74 -36.17 5.40
CA LYS A 356 3.71 -37.48 4.73
C LYS A 356 2.39 -38.21 4.99
N GLU A 357 1.87 -38.12 6.22
CA GLU A 357 0.57 -38.68 6.57
C GLU A 357 -0.57 -38.00 5.80
N MET A 358 -0.51 -36.67 5.67
CA MET A 358 -1.46 -35.90 4.88
C MET A 358 -1.39 -36.26 3.39
N GLU A 359 -0.20 -36.39 2.81
CA GLU A 359 0.00 -36.82 1.42
C GLU A 359 -0.60 -38.22 1.17
N ALA A 360 -0.34 -39.17 2.07
CA ALA A 360 -0.88 -40.53 1.97
C ALA A 360 -2.42 -40.56 2.10
N MET A 361 -2.98 -39.74 2.98
CA MET A 361 -4.43 -39.58 3.10
C MET A 361 -5.04 -38.99 1.82
N MET A 362 -4.45 -37.93 1.28
CA MET A 362 -4.92 -37.27 0.05
C MET A 362 -4.90 -38.23 -1.14
N LYS A 363 -3.81 -38.99 -1.35
CA LYS A 363 -3.73 -40.01 -2.40
C LYS A 363 -4.81 -41.07 -2.28
N ARG A 364 -5.11 -41.52 -1.06
CA ARG A 364 -6.16 -42.51 -0.79
C ARG A 364 -7.55 -41.98 -1.13
N VAL A 365 -7.85 -40.73 -0.75
CA VAL A 365 -9.14 -40.09 -1.02
C VAL A 365 -9.33 -39.90 -2.53
N LEU A 366 -8.32 -39.36 -3.22
CA LEU A 366 -8.37 -39.18 -4.67
C LEU A 366 -8.49 -40.52 -5.40
N GLY A 367 -7.72 -41.53 -4.97
CA GLY A 367 -7.78 -42.87 -5.56
C GLY A 367 -9.17 -43.51 -5.47
N LYS A 368 -9.87 -43.34 -4.33
CA LYS A 368 -11.27 -43.80 -4.19
C LYS A 368 -12.23 -43.03 -5.10
N HIS A 369 -12.06 -41.72 -5.20
CA HIS A 369 -12.98 -40.90 -6.00
C HIS A 369 -12.88 -41.23 -7.49
N PHE A 370 -11.68 -41.48 -8.00
CA PHE A 370 -11.46 -41.87 -9.40
C PHE A 370 -11.70 -43.37 -9.66
N SER A 371 -11.82 -44.22 -8.64
CA SER A 371 -12.23 -45.62 -8.80
C SER A 371 -13.75 -45.80 -8.81
N ASP A 372 -14.51 -44.87 -8.22
CA ASP A 372 -15.98 -44.92 -8.15
C ASP A 372 -16.65 -44.24 -9.37
N GLU A 373 -15.88 -43.61 -10.27
CA GLU A 373 -16.34 -42.99 -11.53
C GLU A 373 -16.11 -43.88 -12.78
N ASN A 374 -15.56 -45.09 -12.61
CA ASN A 374 -15.47 -46.15 -13.64
C ASN A 374 -16.35 -47.33 -13.24
#